data_AF-A0AAE2JQQ3-F1
#
_entry.id   AF-A0AAE2JQQ3-F1
#
_cell.length_a   1.000
_cell.length_b   1.000
_cell.length_c   1.000
_cell.angle_alpha   90.00
_cell.angle_beta   90.00
_cell.angle_gamma   90.00
#
_symmetry.space_group_name_H-M   'P 1'
#
loop_
_entity.id
_entity.type
_entity.pdbx_description
1 polymer ?
#
loop_
_entity_poly.entity_id
_entity_poly.type
_entity_poly.pdbx_seq_one_letter_code
_entity_poly.pdbx_strand_id
1 'polypeptide(L)'
;MRSRYTAFVIKDADYLIKTWHPSCQAASFKQEIEAGFANTQWLGLTVYESAPGSHENEGYVSFVARFTEHNKPGAIIERSRFLKESGQWYYIDGTRPQFGRNDPCPCGSGKKFKKCCGQ
;
A
#
# COMPACT_ATOMS: atom_id res chain seq x y z
N MET A 1 -7.49 -2.97 1.56
CA MET A 1 -6.03 -3.02 1.33
C MET A 1 -5.52 -4.37 0.82
N ARG A 2 -5.71 -5.51 1.51
CA ARG A 2 -5.15 -6.81 1.07
C ARG A 2 -5.56 -7.23 -0.36
N SER A 3 -6.81 -6.96 -0.74
CA SER A 3 -7.29 -7.20 -2.11
C SER A 3 -6.59 -6.31 -3.15
N ARG A 4 -6.38 -5.02 -2.86
CA ARG A 4 -5.59 -4.10 -3.70
C ARG A 4 -4.16 -4.59 -3.88
N TYR A 5 -3.50 -5.03 -2.82
CA TYR A 5 -2.18 -5.65 -2.93
C TYR A 5 -2.19 -6.88 -3.84
N THR A 6 -3.20 -7.74 -3.70
CA THR A 6 -3.35 -8.91 -4.59
C THR A 6 -3.52 -8.47 -6.04
N ALA A 7 -4.31 -7.44 -6.32
CA ALA A 7 -4.47 -6.88 -7.65
C ALA A 7 -3.14 -6.37 -8.25
N PHE A 8 -2.26 -5.76 -7.45
CA PHE A 8 -0.89 -5.45 -7.88
C PHE A 8 -0.07 -6.70 -8.22
N VAL A 9 -0.19 -7.77 -7.43
CA VAL A 9 0.52 -9.04 -7.64
C VAL A 9 0.06 -9.73 -8.94
N ILE A 10 -1.25 -9.76 -9.19
CA ILE A 10 -1.85 -10.44 -10.36
C ILE A 10 -2.03 -9.50 -11.57
N LYS A 11 -1.57 -8.25 -11.48
CA LYS A 11 -1.60 -7.25 -12.55
C LYS A 11 -3.02 -6.84 -12.98
N ASP A 12 -3.96 -6.79 -12.04
CA ASP A 12 -5.34 -6.38 -12.26
C ASP A 12 -5.52 -4.87 -12.06
N ALA A 13 -5.18 -4.10 -13.12
CA ALA A 13 -5.33 -2.65 -13.12
C ALA A 13 -6.78 -2.19 -12.97
N ASP A 14 -7.74 -2.94 -13.53
CA ASP A 14 -9.15 -2.58 -13.47
C ASP A 14 -9.69 -2.66 -12.04
N TYR A 15 -9.29 -3.66 -11.25
CA TYR A 15 -9.62 -3.72 -9.83
C TYR A 15 -9.00 -2.55 -9.05
N LEU A 16 -7.76 -2.18 -9.34
CA LEU A 16 -7.10 -1.05 -8.68
C LEU A 16 -7.82 0.28 -8.96
N ILE A 17 -8.25 0.51 -10.19
CA ILE A 17 -9.00 1.70 -10.60
C ILE A 17 -10.40 1.67 -9.96
N LYS A 18 -11.12 0.54 -10.05
CA LYS A 18 -12.46 0.38 -9.49
C LYS A 18 -12.53 0.58 -7.98
N THR A 19 -11.44 0.26 -7.28
CA THR A 19 -11.35 0.40 -5.81
C THR A 19 -10.60 1.66 -5.35
N TRP A 20 -10.30 2.56 -6.28
CA TRP A 20 -9.92 3.94 -5.98
C TRP A 20 -11.17 4.80 -5.91
N HIS A 21 -11.16 5.83 -5.07
CA HIS A 21 -12.30 6.73 -4.97
C HIS A 21 -12.49 7.50 -6.28
N PRO A 22 -13.75 7.72 -6.74
CA PRO A 22 -14.01 8.40 -8.00
C PRO A 22 -13.36 9.79 -8.11
N SER A 23 -13.24 10.53 -7.00
CA SER A 23 -12.59 11.86 -6.99
C SER A 23 -11.10 11.82 -7.32
N CYS A 24 -10.43 10.66 -7.18
CA CYS A 24 -9.02 10.49 -7.53
C CYS A 24 -8.80 10.33 -9.04
N GLN A 25 -9.88 10.16 -9.82
CA GLN A 25 -9.83 10.01 -11.29
C GLN A 25 -8.87 8.92 -11.77
N ALA A 26 -8.75 7.83 -11.02
CA ALA A 26 -7.73 6.79 -11.20
C ALA A 26 -7.61 6.19 -12.62
N ALA A 27 -8.68 6.26 -13.40
CA ALA A 27 -8.68 5.80 -14.78
C ALA A 27 -7.66 6.52 -15.67
N SER A 28 -7.32 7.78 -15.38
CA SER A 28 -6.28 8.52 -16.12
C SER A 28 -4.88 7.92 -15.96
N PHE A 29 -4.63 7.19 -14.88
CA PHE A 29 -3.33 6.58 -14.57
C PHE A 29 -3.21 5.13 -15.03
N LYS A 30 -4.21 4.57 -15.74
CA LYS A 30 -4.24 3.14 -16.11
C LYS A 30 -2.95 2.68 -16.80
N GLN A 31 -2.49 3.44 -17.79
CA GLN A 31 -1.27 3.11 -18.55
C GLN A 31 -0.02 3.10 -17.65
N GLU A 32 0.09 4.05 -16.71
CA GLU A 32 1.21 4.12 -15.77
C GLU A 32 1.19 2.95 -14.78
N ILE A 33 0.00 2.57 -14.28
CA ILE A 33 -0.19 1.40 -13.41
C ILE A 33 0.26 0.13 -14.14
N GLU A 34 -0.21 -0.06 -15.37
CA GLU A 34 0.13 -1.23 -16.18
C GLU A 34 1.63 -1.30 -16.50
N ALA A 35 2.25 -0.16 -16.83
CA ALA A 35 3.69 -0.08 -17.04
C ALA A 35 4.48 -0.46 -15.77
N GLY A 36 4.00 -0.07 -14.58
CA GLY A 36 4.61 -0.41 -13.30
C GLY A 36 4.67 -1.92 -13.01
N PHE A 37 3.76 -2.71 -13.59
CA PHE A 37 3.72 -4.17 -13.40
C PHE A 37 4.86 -4.92 -14.12
N ALA A 38 5.51 -4.31 -15.11
CA ALA A 38 6.55 -4.98 -15.89
C ALA A 38 7.83 -5.20 -15.06
N ASN A 39 8.15 -4.25 -14.17
CA ASN A 39 9.46 -4.17 -13.52
C ASN A 39 9.43 -4.52 -12.02
N THR A 40 8.23 -4.75 -11.46
CA THR A 40 8.04 -4.97 -10.02
C THR A 40 7.59 -6.40 -9.73
N GLN A 41 8.34 -7.10 -8.89
CA GLN A 41 7.92 -8.36 -8.30
C GLN A 41 7.61 -8.17 -6.83
N TRP A 42 6.37 -8.41 -6.44
CA TRP A 42 5.92 -8.32 -5.06
C TRP A 42 6.30 -9.57 -4.27
N LEU A 43 6.90 -9.38 -3.09
CA LEU A 43 7.41 -10.46 -2.24
C LEU A 43 6.52 -10.76 -1.04
N GLY A 44 5.77 -9.76 -0.55
CA GLY A 44 4.84 -9.96 0.55
C GLY A 44 4.26 -8.67 1.09
N LEU A 45 3.16 -8.80 1.83
CA LEU A 45 2.45 -7.72 2.51
C LEU A 45 2.37 -8.01 4.00
N THR A 46 2.86 -7.07 4.82
CA THR A 46 2.63 -7.04 6.27
C THR A 46 1.69 -5.89 6.59
N VAL A 47 0.47 -6.18 7.06
CA VAL A 47 -0.40 -5.17 7.66
C VAL A 47 -0.14 -5.19 9.17
N TYR A 48 0.31 -4.07 9.73
CA TYR A 48 0.67 -3.98 11.14
C TYR A 48 -0.30 -3.12 11.96
N GLU A 49 -1.17 -2.36 11.31
CA GLU A 49 -2.17 -1.54 11.99
C GLU A 49 -3.40 -1.34 11.11
N SER A 50 -4.58 -1.33 11.74
CA SER A 50 -5.81 -0.78 11.19
C SER A 50 -6.41 0.16 12.23
N ALA A 51 -6.83 1.35 11.81
CA ALA A 51 -7.39 2.35 12.70
C ALA A 51 -8.65 2.99 12.08
N PRO A 52 -9.65 3.36 12.90
CA PRO A 52 -10.76 4.20 12.42
C PRO A 52 -10.26 5.60 12.07
N GLY A 53 -11.00 6.31 11.23
CA GLY A 53 -10.82 7.74 11.02
C GLY A 53 -11.70 8.61 11.89
N SER A 54 -11.79 9.89 11.55
CA SER A 54 -12.58 10.87 12.31
C SER A 54 -14.09 10.68 12.15
N HIS A 55 -14.50 9.93 11.12
CA HIS A 55 -15.89 9.62 10.79
C HIS A 55 -16.06 8.10 10.61
N GLU A 56 -17.29 7.61 10.80
CA GLU A 56 -17.61 6.16 10.69
C GLU A 56 -17.28 5.55 9.32
N ASN A 57 -17.25 6.39 8.28
CA ASN A 57 -16.96 6.01 6.91
C ASN A 57 -15.51 6.31 6.50
N GLU A 58 -14.62 6.61 7.44
CA GLU A 58 -13.19 6.78 7.19
C GLU A 58 -12.40 5.73 7.97
N GLY A 59 -11.36 5.19 7.34
CA GLY A 59 -10.47 4.21 7.97
C GLY A 59 -9.07 4.26 7.41
N TYR A 60 -8.12 3.78 8.21
CA TYR A 60 -6.70 3.76 7.88
C TYR A 60 -6.15 2.35 7.99
N VAL A 61 -5.23 2.02 7.08
CA VAL A 61 -4.46 0.77 7.12
C VAL A 61 -3.00 1.08 6.95
N SER A 62 -2.18 0.70 7.95
CA SER A 62 -0.73 0.85 7.88
C SER A 62 -0.07 -0.49 7.55
N PHE A 63 0.79 -0.49 6.53
CA PHE A 63 1.39 -1.72 6.01
C PHE A 63 2.81 -1.52 5.51
N VAL A 64 3.50 -2.65 5.33
CA VAL A 64 4.75 -2.77 4.57
C VAL A 64 4.52 -3.73 3.40
N ALA A 65 4.73 -3.27 2.17
CA ALA A 65 4.74 -4.13 0.99
C ALA A 65 6.18 -4.25 0.47
N ARG A 66 6.73 -5.46 0.50
CA ARG A 66 8.09 -5.74 0.00
C ARG A 66 8.04 -6.12 -1.47
N PHE A 67 9.04 -5.68 -2.20
CA PHE A 67 9.17 -5.97 -3.62
C PHE A 67 10.65 -6.08 -4.02
N THR A 68 10.88 -6.58 -5.22
CA THR A 68 12.12 -6.40 -5.97
C THR A 68 11.79 -5.64 -7.24
N GLU A 69 12.59 -4.61 -7.53
CA GLU A 69 12.52 -3.85 -8.78
C GLU A 69 13.90 -3.85 -9.42
N HIS A 70 14.02 -4.34 -10.65
CA HIS A 70 15.32 -4.56 -11.32
C HIS A 70 16.34 -5.30 -10.42
N ASN A 71 15.89 -6.36 -9.72
CA ASN A 71 16.66 -7.14 -8.74
C ASN A 71 17.14 -6.37 -7.49
N LYS A 72 16.72 -5.12 -7.31
CA LYS A 72 16.98 -4.36 -6.08
C LYS A 72 15.82 -4.54 -5.11
N PRO A 73 16.06 -5.03 -3.88
CA PRO A 73 14.99 -5.16 -2.90
C PRO A 73 14.53 -3.77 -2.45
N GLY A 74 13.23 -3.62 -2.27
CA GLY A 74 12.59 -2.41 -1.78
C GLY A 74 11.42 -2.73 -0.86
N ALA A 75 10.94 -1.69 -0.18
CA ALA A 75 9.74 -1.77 0.63
C ALA A 75 8.95 -0.46 0.55
N ILE A 76 7.66 -0.58 0.31
CA ILE A 76 6.70 0.50 0.53
C ILE A 76 6.27 0.41 1.98
N ILE A 77 6.33 1.53 2.70
CA ILE A 77 5.80 1.67 4.06
C ILE A 77 4.80 2.81 4.00
N GLU A 78 3.53 2.49 4.23
CA GLU A 78 2.45 3.43 3.98
C GLU A 78 1.34 3.25 5.01
N ARG A 79 0.71 4.36 5.39
CA ARG A 79 -0.60 4.43 6.02
C ARG A 79 -1.58 4.97 4.99
N SER A 80 -2.33 4.05 4.38
CA SER A 80 -3.39 4.39 3.41
C SER A 80 -4.65 4.81 4.13
N ARG A 81 -5.33 5.80 3.57
CA ARG A 81 -6.68 6.22 3.94
C ARG A 81 -7.71 5.64 2.99
N PHE A 82 -8.84 5.24 3.57
CA PHE A 82 -9.99 4.70 2.85
C PHE A 82 -11.26 5.44 3.25
N LEU A 83 -12.14 5.65 2.29
CA LEU A 83 -13.51 6.11 2.52
C LEU A 83 -14.52 5.03 2.14
N LYS A 84 -15.59 4.92 2.92
CA LYS A 84 -16.69 4.00 2.69
C LYS A 84 -17.88 4.76 2.11
N GLU A 85 -18.32 4.36 0.92
CA GLU A 85 -19.51 4.92 0.28
C GLU A 85 -20.41 3.78 -0.20
N SER A 86 -21.71 3.87 0.11
CA SER A 86 -22.70 2.85 -0.28
C SER A 86 -22.28 1.41 0.06
N GLY A 87 -21.62 1.22 1.21
CA GLY A 87 -21.15 -0.08 1.67
C GLY A 87 -19.79 -0.54 1.14
N GLN A 88 -19.21 0.16 0.16
CA GLN A 88 -17.94 -0.17 -0.48
C GLN A 88 -16.80 0.72 0.01
N TRP A 89 -15.62 0.13 0.26
CA TRP A 89 -14.41 0.88 0.62
C TRP A 89 -13.60 1.25 -0.62
N TYR A 90 -13.14 2.50 -0.65
CA TYR A 90 -12.31 3.09 -1.70
C TYR A 90 -11.02 3.64 -1.10
N TYR A 91 -9.89 3.36 -1.76
CA TYR A 91 -8.63 4.02 -1.46
C TYR A 91 -8.69 5.48 -1.90
N ILE A 92 -8.10 6.40 -1.12
CA ILE A 92 -8.03 7.83 -1.45
C ILE A 92 -6.56 8.21 -1.66
N ASP A 93 -5.81 8.21 -0.56
CA ASP A 93 -4.43 8.65 -0.48
C ASP A 93 -3.67 7.83 0.57
N GLY A 94 -2.36 8.03 0.62
CA GLY A 94 -1.48 7.37 1.56
C GLY A 94 -0.38 8.32 2.01
N THR A 95 0.04 8.15 3.26
CA THR A 95 1.19 8.87 3.82
C THR A 95 2.28 7.88 4.20
N ARG A 96 3.54 8.32 4.19
CA ARG A 96 4.66 7.50 4.67
C ARG A 96 4.86 7.75 6.17
N PRO A 97 4.58 6.78 7.05
CA PRO A 97 4.82 6.94 8.48
C PRO A 97 6.32 7.04 8.75
N GLN A 98 6.68 7.84 9.76
CA GLN A 98 8.07 7.99 10.20
C GLN A 98 8.40 6.95 11.27
N PHE A 99 9.55 6.31 11.13
CA PHE A 99 10.08 5.36 12.10
C PHE A 99 11.46 5.84 12.57
N GLY A 100 11.68 5.78 13.87
CA GLY A 100 12.99 6.03 14.45
C GLY A 100 14.01 5.02 13.93
N ARG A 101 15.23 5.49 13.69
CA ARG A 101 16.32 4.69 13.10
C ARG A 101 16.56 3.36 13.83
N ASN A 102 16.34 3.32 15.14
CA ASN A 102 16.57 2.14 15.98
C ASN A 102 15.28 1.38 16.36
N ASP A 103 14.10 1.84 15.93
CA ASP A 103 12.82 1.22 16.27
C ASP A 103 12.72 -0.18 15.64
N PRO A 104 11.90 -1.09 16.21
CA PRO A 104 11.56 -2.33 15.55
C PRO A 104 10.97 -2.07 14.17
N CYS A 105 11.45 -2.79 13.15
CA CYS A 105 10.97 -2.59 11.80
C CYS A 105 9.51 -3.06 11.66
N PRO A 106 8.59 -2.25 11.10
CA PRO A 106 7.15 -2.56 11.03
C PRO A 106 6.81 -3.76 10.13
N CYS A 107 7.78 -4.27 9.37
CA CYS A 107 7.61 -5.42 8.50
C CYS A 107 7.56 -6.76 9.24
N GLY A 108 7.73 -6.78 10.56
CA GLY A 108 7.72 -7.99 11.38
C GLY A 108 9.02 -8.81 11.35
N SER A 109 10.12 -8.27 10.82
CA SER A 109 11.40 -9.00 10.73
C SER A 109 12.13 -9.20 12.07
N GLY A 110 11.69 -8.54 13.14
CA GLY A 110 12.41 -8.46 14.42
C GLY A 110 13.69 -7.60 14.39
N LYS A 111 14.10 -7.08 13.23
CA LYS A 111 15.30 -6.22 13.09
C LYS A 111 14.97 -4.76 13.41
N LYS A 112 16.00 -3.97 13.76
CA LYS A 112 15.93 -2.50 13.81
C LYS A 112 15.65 -1.94 12.42
N PHE A 113 14.92 -0.82 12.34
CA PHE A 113 14.49 -0.20 11.09
C PHE A 113 15.65 0.06 10.11
N LYS A 114 16.75 0.67 10.58
CA LYS A 114 17.97 0.92 9.78
C LYS A 114 18.68 -0.33 9.23
N LYS A 115 18.35 -1.51 9.74
CA LYS A 115 18.93 -2.80 9.33
C LYS A 115 17.91 -3.64 8.54
N CYS A 116 16.80 -3.04 8.13
CA CYS A 116 15.73 -3.69 7.38
C CYS A 116 15.11 -2.71 6.37
N CYS A 117 13.83 -2.31 6.53
CA CYS A 117 13.12 -1.49 5.53
C CYS A 117 13.53 -0.01 5.49
N GLY A 118 14.42 0.44 6.37
CA GLY A 118 15.01 1.78 6.35
C GLY A 118 16.39 1.85 5.68
N GLN A 119 16.77 0.80 4.93
CA GLN A 119 17.98 0.79 4.10
C GLN A 119 17.73 1.46 2.75
#